data_AF-A0A6L6QP72-F1
#
_entry.id   AF-A0A6L6QP72-F1
#
_cell.length_a   1.000
_cell.length_b   1.000
_cell.length_c   1.000
_cell.angle_alpha   90.00
_cell.angle_beta   90.00
_cell.angle_gamma   90.00
#
_symmetry.space_group_name_H-M   'P 1'
#
loop_
_entity.id
_entity.type
_entity.pdbx_description
1 polymer ?
#
loop_
_entity_poly.entity_id
_entity_poly.type
_entity_poly.pdbx_seq_one_letter_code
_entity_poly.pdbx_strand_id
1 'polypeptide(L)'
;MNRGLGGLLLVLALPAMAQGPPEGWTPAPEAQLEQARGGFETPNGLLVALGVERMVEVNGVVVARSRVELADMGRLADSPQARAELAPLLVQNNANGQLIRSMTTIDLTVNALSTLKGLNLEGNLRQALSSAVVPR
;
A
#
# COMPACT_ATOMS: atom_id res chain seq x y z
N MET A 1 -33.97 -1.95 -54.95
CA MET A 1 -32.58 -2.47 -54.99
C MET A 1 -31.66 -1.45 -54.32
N ASN A 2 -31.63 -1.38 -52.98
CA ASN A 2 -30.79 -0.44 -52.24
C ASN A 2 -29.80 -1.21 -51.35
N ARG A 3 -28.52 -1.23 -51.74
CA ARG A 3 -27.42 -1.82 -50.97
C ARG A 3 -26.79 -0.72 -50.13
N GLY A 4 -27.10 -0.67 -48.83
CA GLY A 4 -26.41 0.19 -47.88
C GLY A 4 -25.12 -0.49 -47.41
N LEU A 5 -23.97 0.01 -47.84
CA LEU A 5 -22.67 -0.37 -47.27
C LEU A 5 -22.59 0.15 -45.83
N GLY A 6 -22.73 -0.75 -44.85
CA GLY A 6 -22.36 -0.48 -43.46
C GLY A 6 -20.84 -0.59 -43.31
N GLY A 7 -20.14 0.54 -43.36
CA GLY A 7 -18.70 0.60 -43.09
C GLY A 7 -18.42 0.39 -41.60
N LEU A 8 -17.75 -0.71 -41.28
CA LEU A 8 -17.29 -1.06 -39.94
C LEU A 8 -16.09 -0.16 -39.57
N LEU A 9 -16.28 0.78 -38.64
CA LEU A 9 -15.20 1.63 -38.11
C LEU A 9 -14.48 0.86 -36.99
N LEU A 10 -13.31 0.31 -37.32
CA LEU A 10 -12.41 -0.36 -36.39
C LEU A 10 -11.61 0.70 -35.61
N VAL A 11 -11.97 0.95 -34.35
CA VAL A 11 -11.18 1.81 -33.46
C VAL A 11 -10.03 0.98 -32.89
N LEU A 12 -8.80 1.29 -33.31
CA LEU A 12 -7.58 0.72 -32.76
C LEU A 12 -7.35 1.28 -31.34
N ALA A 13 -7.34 0.41 -30.33
CA ALA A 13 -6.95 0.77 -28.98
C ALA A 13 -5.43 1.02 -28.94
N LEU A 14 -5.01 2.28 -28.94
CA LEU A 14 -3.61 2.66 -28.71
C LEU A 14 -3.25 2.42 -27.24
N PRO A 15 -2.09 1.85 -26.92
CA PRO A 15 -1.67 1.65 -25.54
C PRO A 15 -1.53 3.01 -24.86
N ALA A 16 -2.11 3.15 -23.66
CA ALA A 16 -1.93 4.33 -22.83
C ALA A 16 -0.47 4.41 -22.39
N MET A 17 0.32 5.26 -23.05
CA MET A 17 1.65 5.62 -22.56
C MET A 17 1.46 6.51 -21.33
N ALA A 18 2.20 6.23 -20.26
CA ALA A 18 2.23 7.11 -19.10
C ALA A 18 2.63 8.52 -19.57
N GLN A 19 1.84 9.52 -19.18
CA GLN A 19 2.16 10.92 -19.47
C GLN A 19 3.54 11.21 -18.83
N GLY A 20 4.47 11.71 -19.64
CA GLY A 20 5.79 12.09 -19.16
C GLY A 20 5.70 13.15 -18.04
N PRO A 21 6.81 13.43 -17.34
CA PRO A 21 6.85 14.44 -16.31
C PRO A 21 6.31 15.78 -16.86
N PRO A 22 5.51 16.54 -16.07
CA PRO A 22 5.04 17.86 -16.48
C PRO A 22 6.18 18.79 -16.87
N GLU A 23 5.90 19.80 -17.70
CA GLU A 23 6.89 20.84 -18.01
C GLU A 23 7.40 21.51 -16.72
N GLY A 24 8.73 21.63 -16.59
CA GLY A 24 9.38 22.17 -15.40
C GLY A 24 9.53 21.18 -14.24
N TRP A 25 9.11 19.92 -14.38
CA TRP A 25 9.37 18.90 -13.37
C TRP A 25 10.87 18.62 -13.26
N THR A 26 11.39 18.73 -12.04
CA THR A 26 12.77 18.38 -11.72
C THR A 26 12.76 17.20 -10.75
N PRO A 27 13.48 16.11 -11.04
CA PRO A 27 13.59 14.99 -10.10
C PRO A 27 14.25 15.46 -8.81
N ALA A 28 13.77 14.95 -7.68
CA ALA A 28 14.43 15.17 -6.41
C ALA A 28 15.86 14.60 -6.44
N PRO A 29 16.86 15.29 -5.85
CA PRO A 29 18.21 14.75 -5.74
C PRO A 29 18.24 13.39 -5.02
N GLU A 30 19.10 12.48 -5.47
CA GLU A 30 19.18 11.12 -4.91
C GLU A 30 19.43 11.11 -3.40
N ALA A 31 20.32 11.98 -2.91
CA ALA A 31 20.61 12.10 -1.49
C ALA A 31 19.38 12.52 -0.67
N GLN A 32 18.49 13.34 -1.23
CA GLN A 32 17.23 13.73 -0.58
C GLN A 32 16.26 12.54 -0.53
N LEU A 33 16.20 11.75 -1.61
CA LEU A 33 15.40 10.53 -1.66
C LEU A 33 15.94 9.45 -0.73
N GLU A 34 17.25 9.33 -0.60
CA GLU A 34 17.92 8.39 0.31
C GLU A 34 17.66 8.75 1.78
N GLN A 35 17.79 10.04 2.12
CA GLN A 35 17.43 10.56 3.42
C GLN A 35 15.94 10.39 3.73
N ALA A 36 15.06 10.63 2.76
CA ALA A 36 13.62 10.41 2.90
C ALA A 36 13.25 8.92 3.05
N ARG A 37 14.01 8.02 2.41
CA ARG A 37 13.91 6.55 2.58
C ARG A 37 14.52 6.07 3.90
N GLY A 38 15.17 6.95 4.66
CA GLY A 38 15.70 6.68 5.99
C GLY A 38 17.07 6.00 6.02
N GLY A 39 17.69 5.71 4.87
CA GLY A 39 19.03 5.10 4.79
C GLY A 39 19.16 3.72 5.45
N PHE A 40 18.05 3.01 5.69
CA PHE A 40 18.05 1.73 6.40
C PHE A 40 18.18 0.55 5.43
N GLU A 41 19.33 0.42 4.78
CA GLU A 41 19.68 -0.78 4.03
C GLU A 41 20.63 -1.64 4.86
N THR A 42 20.24 -2.87 5.17
CA THR A 42 21.20 -3.83 5.76
C THR A 42 22.09 -4.42 4.66
N PRO A 43 23.17 -5.15 4.96
CA PRO A 43 23.96 -5.85 3.94
C PRO A 43 23.14 -6.77 3.02
N ASN A 44 21.98 -7.23 3.50
CA ASN A 44 21.00 -8.02 2.74
C ASN A 44 19.74 -7.22 2.35
N GLY A 45 19.76 -5.88 2.49
CA GLY A 45 18.62 -4.98 2.32
C GLY A 45 17.68 -4.91 3.53
N LEU A 46 16.69 -4.01 3.48
CA LEU A 46 15.56 -4.05 4.41
C LEU A 46 14.58 -5.13 3.93
N LEU A 47 14.40 -6.18 4.72
CA LEU A 47 13.41 -7.21 4.44
C LEU A 47 12.13 -6.85 5.19
N VAL A 48 11.06 -6.64 4.44
CA VAL A 48 9.71 -6.34 4.95
C VAL A 48 8.77 -7.46 4.52
N ALA A 49 8.17 -8.12 5.48
CA ALA A 49 7.04 -8.99 5.25
C ALA A 49 5.74 -8.34 5.71
N LEU A 50 4.70 -8.46 4.89
CA LEU A 50 3.38 -7.87 5.08
C LEU A 50 2.31 -8.97 5.07
N GLY A 51 1.56 -9.10 6.15
CA GLY A 51 0.30 -9.81 6.21
C GLY A 51 -0.86 -8.81 6.12
N VAL A 52 -1.87 -9.08 5.29
CA VAL A 52 -3.11 -8.30 5.24
C VAL A 52 -4.29 -9.23 5.41
N GLU A 53 -5.11 -9.01 6.43
CA GLU A 53 -6.38 -9.69 6.62
C GLU A 53 -7.52 -8.69 6.48
N ARG A 54 -8.46 -8.96 5.58
CA ARG A 54 -9.70 -8.19 5.43
C ARG A 54 -10.87 -9.07 5.84
N MET A 55 -11.73 -8.55 6.70
CA MET A 55 -12.94 -9.21 7.14
C MET A 55 -14.14 -8.27 6.99
N VAL A 56 -15.22 -8.77 6.43
CA VAL A 56 -16.50 -8.05 6.36
C VAL A 56 -17.54 -8.80 7.16
N GLU A 57 -18.16 -8.11 8.10
CA GLU A 57 -19.20 -8.63 8.96
C GLU A 57 -20.54 -7.97 8.65
N VAL A 58 -21.63 -8.74 8.76
CA VAL A 58 -23.01 -8.26 8.75
C VAL A 58 -23.65 -8.68 10.07
N ASN A 59 -24.04 -7.72 10.91
CA ASN A 59 -24.59 -7.96 12.25
C ASN A 59 -23.72 -8.88 13.12
N GLY A 60 -22.40 -8.76 13.01
CA GLY A 60 -21.43 -9.58 13.75
C GLY A 60 -21.15 -10.95 13.14
N VAL A 61 -21.76 -11.30 12.00
CA VAL A 61 -21.46 -12.52 11.25
C VAL A 61 -20.50 -12.20 10.11
N VAL A 62 -19.38 -12.91 10.02
CA VAL A 62 -18.42 -12.75 8.92
C VAL A 62 -19.02 -13.26 7.61
N VAL A 63 -19.22 -12.36 6.65
CA VAL A 63 -19.75 -12.67 5.32
C VAL A 63 -18.67 -12.74 4.23
N ALA A 64 -17.52 -12.11 4.46
CA ALA A 64 -16.37 -12.20 3.58
C ALA A 64 -15.06 -12.12 4.37
N ARG A 65 -14.05 -12.86 3.91
CA ARG A 65 -12.68 -12.82 4.44
C ARG A 65 -11.67 -12.94 3.30
N SER A 66 -10.62 -12.15 3.32
CA SER A 66 -9.45 -12.27 2.45
C SER A 66 -8.19 -12.19 3.31
N ARG A 67 -7.16 -13.00 3.01
CA ARG A 67 -5.87 -12.95 3.69
C ARG A 67 -4.76 -13.07 2.66
N VAL A 68 -3.81 -12.14 2.69
CA VAL A 68 -2.64 -12.11 1.81
C VAL A 68 -1.38 -12.06 2.66
N GLU A 69 -0.42 -12.93 2.36
CA GLU A 69 0.90 -12.95 3.01
C GLU A 69 1.98 -12.65 1.97
N LEU A 70 2.78 -11.62 2.23
CA LEU A 70 3.79 -11.08 1.33
C LEU A 70 5.13 -11.17 2.04
N ALA A 71 5.89 -12.24 1.80
CA ALA A 71 7.16 -12.50 2.50
C ALA A 71 8.30 -11.53 2.12
N ASP A 72 8.27 -11.02 0.89
CA ASP A 72 9.20 -10.00 0.38
C ASP A 72 8.40 -9.01 -0.47
N MET A 73 7.98 -7.92 0.16
CA MET A 73 7.17 -6.88 -0.47
C MET A 73 7.78 -6.34 -1.77
N GLY A 74 9.10 -6.17 -1.83
CA GLY A 74 9.77 -5.59 -2.99
C GLY A 74 9.68 -6.49 -4.24
N ARG A 75 9.61 -7.81 -4.04
CA ARG A 75 9.55 -8.79 -5.14
C ARG A 75 8.12 -9.25 -5.46
N LEU A 76 7.21 -9.15 -4.48
CA LEU A 76 5.84 -9.63 -4.59
C LEU A 76 4.81 -8.53 -4.90
N ALA A 77 5.11 -7.25 -4.69
CA ALA A 77 4.18 -6.15 -5.01
C ALA A 77 3.77 -6.14 -6.50
N ASP A 78 4.62 -6.64 -7.39
CA ASP A 78 4.34 -6.77 -8.81
C ASP A 78 3.61 -8.09 -9.18
N SER A 79 3.32 -8.96 -8.22
CA SER A 79 2.59 -10.21 -8.46
C SER A 79 1.12 -9.93 -8.79
N PRO A 80 0.63 -10.34 -9.98
CA PRO A 80 -0.79 -10.25 -10.30
C PRO A 80 -1.70 -10.99 -9.30
N GLN A 81 -1.19 -12.08 -8.72
CA GLN A 81 -1.89 -12.88 -7.72
C GLN A 81 -2.08 -12.08 -6.42
N ALA A 82 -1.02 -11.43 -5.91
CA ALA A 82 -1.11 -10.57 -4.73
C ALA A 82 -2.12 -9.42 -4.93
N ARG A 83 -2.12 -8.81 -6.13
CA ARG A 83 -3.04 -7.72 -6.47
C ARG A 83 -4.50 -8.19 -6.56
N ALA A 84 -4.73 -9.42 -7.04
CA ALA A 84 -6.05 -10.01 -7.13
C ALA A 84 -6.65 -10.28 -5.74
N GLU A 85 -5.86 -10.77 -4.78
CA GLU A 85 -6.37 -11.04 -3.43
C GLU A 85 -6.63 -9.77 -2.60
N LEU A 86 -5.95 -8.68 -2.94
CA LEU A 86 -6.17 -7.35 -2.34
C LEU A 86 -7.30 -6.56 -3.03
N ALA A 87 -7.90 -7.10 -4.09
CA ALA A 87 -8.94 -6.43 -4.86
C ALA A 87 -10.14 -5.98 -3.99
N PRO A 88 -10.89 -4.95 -4.40
CA PRO A 88 -12.06 -4.49 -3.66
C PRO A 88 -13.10 -5.62 -3.47
N LEU A 89 -13.64 -5.74 -2.26
CA LEU A 89 -14.77 -6.63 -1.98
C LEU A 89 -16.08 -5.88 -2.19
N LEU A 90 -17.01 -6.45 -2.95
CA LEU A 90 -18.35 -5.90 -3.14
C LEU A 90 -19.35 -6.67 -2.28
N VAL A 91 -20.05 -5.95 -1.40
CA VAL A 91 -21.13 -6.51 -0.58
C VAL A 91 -22.44 -5.87 -1.00
N GLN A 92 -23.39 -6.69 -1.43
CA GLN A 92 -24.74 -6.24 -1.79
C GLN A 92 -25.69 -6.51 -0.62
N ASN A 93 -26.30 -5.45 -0.11
CA ASN A 93 -27.29 -5.55 0.96
C ASN A 93 -28.66 -5.16 0.43
N ASN A 94 -29.64 -6.05 0.59
CA ASN A 94 -31.03 -5.85 0.19
C ASN A 94 -31.99 -5.66 1.40
N ALA A 95 -31.46 -5.60 2.62
CA ALA A 95 -32.25 -5.48 3.85
C ALA A 95 -31.95 -4.18 4.61
N ASN A 96 -32.97 -3.63 5.26
CA ASN A 96 -32.82 -2.48 6.14
C ASN A 96 -32.22 -2.88 7.49
N GLY A 97 -31.56 -1.92 8.16
CA GLY A 97 -31.06 -2.10 9.53
C GLY A 97 -29.87 -3.05 9.67
N GLN A 98 -29.15 -3.34 8.58
CA GLN A 98 -27.96 -4.18 8.64
C GLN A 98 -26.73 -3.36 9.02
N LEU A 99 -25.97 -3.80 10.03
CA LEU A 99 -24.67 -3.24 10.34
C LEU A 99 -23.61 -3.97 9.53
N ILE A 100 -23.02 -3.30 8.54
CA ILE A 100 -21.88 -3.80 7.77
C ILE A 100 -20.59 -3.22 8.36
N ARG A 101 -19.69 -4.08 8.82
CA ARG A 101 -18.38 -3.69 9.34
C ARG A 101 -17.28 -4.27 8.47
N SER A 102 -16.47 -3.41 7.86
CA SER A 102 -15.26 -3.81 7.15
C SER A 102 -14.05 -3.53 8.03
N MET A 103 -13.28 -4.57 8.36
CA MET A 103 -12.05 -4.49 9.13
C MET A 103 -10.90 -4.94 8.24
N THR A 104 -9.81 -4.16 8.19
CA THR A 104 -8.56 -4.59 7.57
C THR A 104 -7.45 -4.52 8.62
N THR A 105 -6.88 -5.67 8.95
CA THR A 105 -5.71 -5.80 9.80
C THR A 105 -4.48 -5.92 8.93
N ILE A 106 -3.45 -5.15 9.26
CA ILE A 106 -2.17 -5.15 8.55
C ILE A 106 -1.08 -5.49 9.56
N ASP A 107 -0.42 -6.63 9.34
CA ASP A 107 0.70 -7.10 10.13
C ASP A 107 2.00 -6.86 9.35
N LEU A 108 2.92 -6.13 9.94
CA LEU A 108 4.21 -5.80 9.33
C LEU A 108 5.33 -6.35 10.19
N THR A 109 6.21 -7.13 9.58
CA THR A 109 7.46 -7.57 10.23
C THR A 109 8.64 -7.10 9.41
N VAL A 110 9.66 -6.59 10.10
CA VAL A 110 10.90 -6.13 9.46
C VAL A 110 12.09 -6.75 10.17
N ASN A 111 13.12 -7.12 9.41
CA ASN A 111 14.36 -7.68 9.97
C ASN A 111 15.10 -6.70 10.90
N ALA A 112 14.87 -5.38 10.72
CA ALA A 112 15.50 -4.32 11.51
C ALA A 112 14.64 -3.80 12.68
N LEU A 113 13.55 -4.49 13.07
CA LEU A 113 12.56 -3.94 13.99
C LEU A 113 13.14 -3.57 15.35
N SER A 114 14.03 -4.42 15.88
CA SER A 114 14.71 -4.17 17.15
C SER A 114 15.59 -2.91 17.09
N THR A 115 16.32 -2.74 15.98
CA THR A 115 17.18 -1.57 15.76
C THR A 115 16.35 -0.30 15.63
N LEU A 116 15.26 -0.31 14.85
CA LEU A 116 14.35 0.83 14.70
C LEU A 116 13.71 1.24 16.03
N LYS A 117 13.33 0.28 16.87
CA LYS A 117 12.82 0.55 18.22
C LYS A 117 13.88 1.20 19.10
N GLY A 118 15.13 0.73 19.03
CA GLY A 118 16.27 1.34 19.75
C GLY A 118 16.52 2.79 19.36
N LEU A 119 16.51 3.09 18.05
CA LEU A 119 16.69 4.46 17.54
C LEU A 119 15.55 5.39 17.96
N ASN A 120 14.30 4.93 17.87
CA ASN A 120 13.15 5.69 18.34
C ASN A 120 13.23 5.96 19.84
N LEU A 121 13.62 4.96 20.63
CA LEU A 121 13.77 5.11 22.07
C LEU A 121 14.87 6.11 22.43
N GLU A 122 16.05 6.00 21.81
CA GLU A 122 17.15 6.93 22.03
C GLU A 122 16.75 8.37 21.69
N GLY A 123 16.10 8.58 20.54
CA GLY A 123 15.59 9.90 20.13
C GLY A 123 14.56 10.46 21.10
N ASN A 124 13.59 9.63 21.51
CA ASN A 124 12.56 10.02 22.47
C ASN A 124 13.15 10.34 23.85
N LEU A 125 14.13 9.57 24.30
CA LEU A 125 14.82 9.83 25.57
C LEU A 125 15.64 11.12 25.50
N ARG A 126 16.38 11.37 24.42
CA ARG A 126 17.12 12.62 24.23
C ARG A 126 16.19 13.84 24.22
N GLN A 127 15.02 13.72 23.59
CA GLN A 127 14.03 14.79 23.55
C GLN A 127 13.32 14.99 24.90
N ALA A 128 13.04 13.91 25.63
CA ALA A 128 12.49 13.98 26.97
C ALA A 128 13.49 14.62 27.96
N LEU A 129 14.78 14.28 27.85
CA LEU A 129 15.83 14.85 28.69
C LEU A 129 16.11 16.31 28.33
N SER A 130 16.14 16.67 27.05
CA SER A 130 16.35 18.06 26.62
C SER A 130 15.19 18.95 27.06
N SER A 131 13.95 18.49 26.94
CA SER A 131 12.77 19.24 27.40
C SER A 131 12.66 19.30 28.93
N ALA A 132 13.12 18.29 29.66
CA ALA A 132 13.12 18.27 31.12
C ALA A 132 14.22 19.15 31.76
N VAL A 133 15.33 19.38 31.04
CA VAL A 133 16.50 20.13 31.54
C VAL A 133 16.44 21.63 31.21
N VAL A 134 15.55 22.08 30.31
CA VAL A 134 15.30 23.52 30.11
C VAL A 134 14.52 24.07 31.32
N PRO A 135 15.13 24.92 32.18
CA PRO A 135 14.42 25.54 33.30
C PRO A 135 13.41 26.56 32.74
N ARG A 136 12.30 26.74 33.45
CA ARG A 136 11.31 27.79 33.17
C ARG A 136 11.86 29.17 33.50
#